data_AF-A0A176FQW9-F1
#
_entry.id   AF-A0A176FQW9-F1
#
_cell.length_a   1.000
_cell.length_b   1.000
_cell.length_c   1.000
_cell.angle_alpha   90.00
_cell.angle_beta   90.00
_cell.angle_gamma   90.00
#
_symmetry.space_group_name_H-M   'P 1'
#
loop_
_entity.id
_entity.type
_entity.pdbx_description
1 polymer ?
#
loop_
_entity_poly.entity_id
_entity_poly.type
_entity_poly.pdbx_seq_one_letter_code
_entity_poly.pdbx_strand_id
1 'polypeptide(L)'
;MFRIIATAALAATIGLAAHAEEGGELVLDVNGETYTYTLVPGQSDWSGSESFGSASLYARPSDKSSPLQSLMLGFNLAPGGAERGEINLRTVSDGETIRYFAGADAEEGGLVVTLDNSSVSGEELSVSGSFQTQLGTSDNYGRDIDLTEPMEMQGSFDVTLGPVE
;
A
#
# COMPACT_ATOMS: atom_id res chain seq x y z
N MET A 1 -54.55 -31.54 23.94
CA MET A 1 -54.30 -30.57 22.85
C MET A 1 -52.80 -30.35 22.74
N PHE A 2 -52.36 -30.00 21.53
CA PHE A 2 -51.07 -30.26 20.91
C PHE A 2 -49.80 -29.75 21.62
N ARG A 3 -48.76 -30.60 21.61
CA ARG A 3 -47.36 -30.25 21.87
C ARG A 3 -46.72 -29.78 20.57
N ILE A 4 -46.08 -28.61 20.57
CA ILE A 4 -45.29 -28.11 19.44
C ILE A 4 -43.83 -28.49 19.68
N ILE A 5 -43.27 -29.33 18.81
CA ILE A 5 -41.83 -29.63 18.74
C ILE A 5 -41.26 -28.69 17.68
N ALA A 6 -40.39 -27.76 18.09
CA ALA A 6 -39.63 -26.91 17.18
C ALA A 6 -38.30 -27.59 16.85
N THR A 7 -38.15 -28.03 15.60
CA THR A 7 -36.90 -28.57 15.07
C THR A 7 -36.01 -27.41 14.64
N ALA A 8 -34.87 -27.21 15.31
CA ALA A 8 -33.84 -26.27 14.88
C ALA A 8 -33.00 -26.88 13.75
N ALA A 9 -33.09 -26.31 12.55
CA ALA A 9 -32.20 -26.64 11.45
C ALA A 9 -30.89 -25.86 11.62
N LEU A 10 -29.80 -26.58 11.87
CA LEU A 10 -28.44 -26.03 11.89
C LEU A 10 -27.96 -25.92 10.44
N ALA A 11 -27.94 -24.70 9.90
CA ALA A 11 -27.33 -24.42 8.61
C ALA A 11 -25.81 -24.31 8.78
N ALA A 12 -25.06 -25.32 8.35
CA ALA A 12 -23.61 -25.25 8.23
C ALA A 12 -23.26 -24.43 6.98
N THR A 13 -22.85 -23.18 7.16
CA THR A 13 -22.23 -22.40 6.10
C THR A 13 -20.80 -22.90 5.90
N ILE A 14 -20.58 -23.65 4.83
CA ILE A 14 -19.23 -23.93 4.34
C ILE A 14 -18.71 -22.59 3.80
N GLY A 15 -17.88 -21.91 4.57
CA GLY A 15 -17.14 -20.74 4.10
C GLY A 15 -16.19 -21.23 3.00
N LEU A 16 -16.51 -20.94 1.75
CA LEU A 16 -15.53 -20.98 0.67
C LEU A 16 -14.48 -19.93 1.04
N ALA A 17 -13.25 -20.37 1.30
CA ALA A 17 -12.11 -19.46 1.32
C ALA A 17 -12.06 -18.82 -0.07
N ALA A 18 -12.50 -17.58 -0.17
CA ALA A 18 -12.22 -16.77 -1.33
C ALA A 18 -10.70 -16.60 -1.35
N HIS A 19 -10.03 -17.22 -2.33
CA HIS A 19 -8.67 -16.85 -2.66
C HIS A 19 -8.71 -15.36 -3.00
N ALA A 20 -7.99 -14.55 -2.23
CA ALA A 20 -7.96 -13.11 -2.45
C ALA A 20 -7.12 -12.87 -3.71
N GLU A 21 -7.78 -12.50 -4.81
CA GLU A 21 -7.08 -12.16 -6.05
C GLU A 21 -6.11 -11.00 -5.80
N GLU A 22 -4.89 -11.10 -6.34
CA GLU A 22 -3.90 -10.01 -6.27
C GLU A 22 -4.52 -8.67 -6.67
N GLY A 23 -4.30 -7.65 -5.86
CA GLY A 23 -4.96 -6.37 -6.04
C GLY A 23 -5.20 -5.63 -4.74
N GLY A 24 -6.04 -4.61 -4.82
CA GLY A 24 -6.40 -3.77 -3.69
C GLY A 24 -6.27 -2.29 -4.01
N GLU A 25 -6.53 -1.48 -3.01
CA GLU A 25 -6.64 -0.03 -3.16
C GLU A 25 -5.71 0.70 -2.19
N LEU A 26 -5.28 1.88 -2.62
CA LEU A 26 -4.61 2.85 -1.79
C LEU A 26 -5.41 4.15 -1.84
N VAL A 27 -5.50 4.83 -0.71
CA VAL A 27 -6.11 6.16 -0.59
C VAL A 27 -5.04 7.09 -0.07
N LEU A 28 -4.78 8.18 -0.80
CA LEU A 28 -3.75 9.16 -0.49
C LEU A 28 -4.42 10.49 -0.20
N ASP A 29 -3.98 11.18 0.84
CA ASP A 29 -4.24 12.61 1.04
C ASP A 29 -2.95 13.37 0.75
N VAL A 30 -3.00 14.23 -0.26
CA VAL A 30 -1.89 15.08 -0.70
C VAL A 30 -2.35 16.52 -0.65
N ASN A 31 -1.70 17.36 0.17
CA ASN A 31 -2.06 18.77 0.34
C ASN A 31 -3.56 19.03 0.64
N GLY A 32 -4.22 18.09 1.34
CA GLY A 32 -5.63 18.17 1.71
C GLY A 32 -6.62 17.69 0.65
N GLU A 33 -6.13 17.14 -0.47
CA GLU A 33 -6.94 16.50 -1.50
C GLU A 33 -6.76 14.98 -1.47
N THR A 34 -7.87 14.26 -1.60
CA THR A 34 -7.90 12.79 -1.55
C THR A 34 -7.85 12.19 -2.96
N TYR A 35 -6.99 11.20 -3.14
CA TYR A 35 -6.79 10.47 -4.38
C TYR A 35 -6.92 8.97 -4.14
N THR A 36 -7.62 8.26 -5.02
CA THR A 36 -7.73 6.80 -4.97
C THR A 36 -6.86 6.16 -6.04
N TYR A 37 -6.21 5.08 -5.65
CA TYR A 37 -5.26 4.34 -6.46
C TYR A 37 -5.62 2.86 -6.41
N THR A 38 -5.41 2.19 -7.54
CA THR A 38 -5.52 0.73 -7.64
C THR A 38 -4.13 0.13 -7.73
N LEU A 39 -3.89 -0.92 -6.95
CA LEU A 39 -2.69 -1.74 -7.08
C LEU A 39 -2.62 -2.32 -8.50
N VAL A 40 -1.42 -2.47 -9.04
CA VAL A 40 -1.19 -3.15 -10.32
C VAL A 40 -0.63 -4.55 -10.04
N PRO A 41 -1.43 -5.62 -10.20
CA PRO A 41 -0.96 -7.00 -10.09
C PRO A 41 0.18 -7.28 -11.06
N GLY A 42 1.13 -8.13 -10.66
CA GLY A 42 2.34 -8.43 -11.43
C GLY A 42 3.38 -7.29 -11.56
N GLN A 43 3.08 -6.10 -11.02
CA GLN A 43 4.09 -5.04 -10.75
C GLN A 43 4.23 -4.73 -9.27
N SER A 44 3.49 -5.48 -8.45
CA SER A 44 3.50 -5.45 -7.01
C SER A 44 3.75 -6.88 -6.56
N ASP A 45 4.64 -7.05 -5.59
CA ASP A 45 5.08 -8.37 -5.16
C ASP A 45 5.48 -8.35 -3.68
N TRP A 46 5.65 -9.54 -3.13
CA TRP A 46 6.27 -9.71 -1.83
C TRP A 46 7.22 -10.91 -1.82
N SER A 47 8.10 -10.96 -0.83
CA SER A 47 8.96 -12.12 -0.60
C SER A 47 9.26 -12.31 0.88
N GLY A 48 9.69 -13.51 1.26
CA GLY A 48 10.11 -13.82 2.63
C GLY A 48 9.03 -14.51 3.45
N SER A 49 8.78 -14.01 4.66
CA SER A 49 7.80 -14.55 5.60
C SER A 49 6.99 -13.44 6.27
N GLU A 50 5.89 -13.80 6.91
CA GLU A 50 4.99 -12.86 7.59
C GLU A 50 5.70 -11.90 8.57
N SER A 51 6.78 -12.35 9.22
CA SER A 51 7.55 -11.52 10.16
C SER A 51 8.91 -11.04 9.65
N PHE A 52 9.32 -11.48 8.46
CA PHE A 52 10.61 -11.15 7.84
C PHE A 52 10.44 -11.20 6.33
N GLY A 53 9.86 -10.14 5.78
CA GLY A 53 9.52 -10.08 4.36
C GLY A 53 9.81 -8.71 3.77
N SER A 54 9.68 -8.61 2.46
CA SER A 54 9.73 -7.35 1.71
C SER A 54 8.45 -7.26 0.90
N ALA A 55 7.78 -6.12 0.94
CA ALA A 55 6.60 -5.83 0.15
C ALA A 55 6.88 -4.64 -0.78
N SER A 56 6.45 -4.76 -2.04
CA SER A 56 6.56 -3.73 -3.06
C SER A 56 5.18 -3.49 -3.68
N LEU A 57 4.67 -2.28 -3.54
CA LEU A 57 3.36 -1.88 -4.06
C LEU A 57 3.59 -0.89 -5.20
N TYR A 58 3.16 -1.25 -6.40
CA TYR A 58 3.04 -0.32 -7.52
C TYR A 58 1.57 -0.05 -7.80
N ALA A 59 1.19 1.23 -7.74
CA ALA A 59 -0.19 1.64 -7.88
C ALA A 59 -0.36 2.80 -8.87
N ARG A 60 -1.54 2.88 -9.47
CA ARG A 60 -1.92 3.96 -10.41
C ARG A 60 -3.22 4.60 -9.98
N PRO A 61 -3.43 5.90 -10.27
CA PRO A 61 -4.65 6.56 -9.92
C PRO A 61 -5.83 5.89 -10.62
N SER A 62 -6.92 5.75 -9.89
CA SER A 62 -8.20 5.29 -10.43
C SER A 62 -8.72 6.30 -11.45
N ASP A 63 -8.58 7.59 -11.15
CA ASP A 63 -8.83 8.69 -12.10
C ASP A 63 -7.61 8.92 -13.01
N LYS A 64 -7.78 8.64 -14.31
CA LYS A 64 -6.72 8.82 -15.32
C LYS A 64 -6.39 10.27 -15.63
N SER A 65 -7.23 11.22 -15.21
CA SER A 65 -6.97 12.65 -15.33
C SER A 65 -6.15 13.22 -14.17
N SER A 66 -5.91 12.43 -13.12
CA SER A 66 -5.11 12.84 -11.96
C SER A 66 -3.72 13.34 -12.38
N PRO A 67 -3.23 14.48 -11.85
CA PRO A 67 -1.84 14.89 -12.06
C PRO A 67 -0.85 13.95 -11.34
N LEU A 68 -1.32 13.19 -10.35
CA LEU A 68 -0.55 12.18 -9.63
C LEU A 68 -0.68 10.83 -10.36
N GLN A 69 0.39 10.35 -10.97
CA GLN A 69 0.33 9.33 -12.04
C GLN A 69 0.70 7.92 -11.61
N SER A 70 1.72 7.75 -10.78
CA SER A 70 2.08 6.42 -10.27
C SER A 70 2.77 6.54 -8.93
N LEU A 71 2.44 5.63 -8.03
CA LEU A 71 3.05 5.48 -6.72
C LEU A 71 3.84 4.17 -6.69
N MET A 72 5.04 4.21 -6.15
CA MET A 72 5.77 3.02 -5.73
C MET A 72 6.05 3.16 -4.24
N LEU A 73 5.65 2.16 -3.46
CA LEU A 73 5.82 2.10 -2.02
C LEU A 73 6.43 0.74 -1.67
N GLY A 74 7.60 0.74 -1.02
CA GLY A 74 8.29 -0.47 -0.56
C GLY A 74 8.54 -0.41 0.94
N PHE A 75 8.48 -1.55 1.62
CA PHE A 75 8.86 -1.68 3.02
C PHE A 75 9.17 -3.13 3.39
N ASN A 76 9.92 -3.31 4.47
CA ASN A 76 10.17 -4.62 5.05
C ASN A 76 9.14 -4.91 6.15
N LEU A 77 8.66 -6.16 6.20
CA LEU A 77 7.96 -6.72 7.34
C LEU A 77 8.99 -7.15 8.38
N ALA A 78 8.85 -6.67 9.62
CA ALA A 78 9.72 -7.00 10.74
C ALA A 78 8.90 -7.34 12.00
N PRO A 79 9.49 -8.03 13.00
CA PRO A 79 8.83 -8.23 14.28
C PRO A 79 8.56 -6.86 14.96
N GLY A 80 7.30 -6.46 15.00
CA GLY A 80 6.88 -5.18 15.58
C GLY A 80 6.41 -4.12 14.57
N GLY A 81 6.46 -4.38 13.26
CA GLY A 81 5.87 -3.49 12.26
C GLY A 81 6.60 -3.48 10.92
N ALA A 82 6.42 -2.39 10.18
CA ALA A 82 7.15 -2.14 8.94
C ALA A 82 8.43 -1.34 9.19
N GLU A 83 9.48 -1.62 8.42
CA GLU A 83 10.76 -0.93 8.48
C GLU A 83 11.29 -0.59 7.08
N ARG A 84 12.26 0.34 7.01
CA ARG A 84 12.97 0.72 5.78
C ARG A 84 12.01 1.09 4.64
N GLY A 85 11.06 1.96 4.95
CA GLY A 85 10.10 2.45 3.99
C GLY A 85 10.79 3.25 2.88
N GLU A 86 10.42 2.96 1.63
CA GLU A 86 10.82 3.72 0.46
C GLU A 86 9.58 4.09 -0.35
N ILE A 87 9.54 5.31 -0.88
CA ILE A 87 8.43 5.77 -1.70
C ILE A 87 8.91 6.71 -2.79
N ASN A 88 8.30 6.59 -3.96
CA ASN A 88 8.35 7.64 -4.96
C ASN A 88 6.99 7.85 -5.62
N LEU A 89 6.75 9.11 -5.98
CA LEU A 89 5.54 9.54 -6.65
C LEU A 89 5.94 10.19 -7.98
N ARG A 90 5.33 9.72 -9.06
CA ARG A 90 5.43 10.38 -10.36
C ARG A 90 4.23 11.28 -10.55
N THR A 91 4.47 12.53 -10.93
CA THR A 91 3.42 13.47 -11.33
C THR A 91 3.62 13.91 -12.78
N VAL A 92 2.55 14.41 -13.39
CA VAL A 92 2.59 15.12 -14.67
C VAL A 92 1.83 16.44 -14.50
N SER A 93 2.52 17.56 -14.74
CA SER A 93 1.93 18.91 -14.77
C SER A 93 2.46 19.64 -16.00
N ASP A 94 1.58 20.33 -16.74
CA ASP A 94 1.95 21.10 -17.93
C ASP A 94 2.78 20.34 -18.99
N GLY A 95 2.62 19.02 -19.05
CA GLY A 95 3.36 18.13 -19.96
C GLY A 95 4.74 17.70 -19.46
N GLU A 96 5.19 18.19 -18.31
CA GLU A 96 6.44 17.78 -17.66
C GLU A 96 6.19 16.64 -16.68
N THR A 97 7.09 15.66 -16.66
CA THR A 97 7.09 14.58 -15.66
C THR A 97 8.05 14.94 -14.55
N ILE A 98 7.54 15.00 -13.31
CA ILE A 98 8.36 15.18 -12.11
C ILE A 98 8.29 13.89 -11.29
N ARG A 99 9.42 13.51 -10.70
CA ARG A 99 9.49 12.40 -9.75
C ARG A 99 9.85 12.97 -8.39
N TYR A 100 9.06 12.62 -7.40
CA TYR A 100 9.27 12.95 -6.01
C TYR A 100 9.70 11.72 -5.24
N PHE A 101 10.52 11.94 -4.23
CA PHE A 101 11.10 10.91 -3.36
C PHE A 101 10.98 11.34 -1.91
N ALA A 102 10.92 10.37 -1.00
CA ALA A 102 11.00 10.65 0.43
C ALA A 102 12.44 10.81 0.91
N GLY A 103 12.62 11.47 2.05
CA GLY A 103 13.89 11.54 2.77
C GLY A 103 14.40 10.17 3.24
N ALA A 104 15.61 10.15 3.80
CA ALA A 104 16.30 8.90 4.14
C ALA A 104 15.67 8.16 5.33
N ASP A 105 15.14 8.88 6.31
CA ASP A 105 14.50 8.33 7.50
C ASP A 105 13.39 9.26 8.03
N ALA A 106 12.67 8.80 9.05
CA ALA A 106 11.51 9.51 9.60
C ALA A 106 11.83 10.93 10.13
N GLU A 107 13.04 11.19 10.62
CA GLU A 107 13.44 12.52 11.10
C GLU A 107 13.74 13.47 9.93
N GLU A 108 14.10 12.90 8.78
CA GLU A 108 14.39 13.59 7.53
C GLU A 108 13.22 13.54 6.50
N GLY A 109 12.00 13.21 6.94
CA GLY A 109 10.80 13.19 6.05
C GLY A 109 10.60 11.89 5.27
N GLY A 110 11.37 10.85 5.58
CA GLY A 110 11.27 9.50 5.04
C GLY A 110 9.91 8.84 5.26
N LEU A 111 9.67 7.75 4.52
CA LEU A 111 8.41 7.00 4.62
C LEU A 111 8.31 6.29 5.97
N VAL A 112 7.25 6.57 6.71
CA VAL A 112 6.84 5.80 7.89
C VAL A 112 5.60 4.99 7.54
N VAL A 113 5.69 3.67 7.66
CA VAL A 113 4.57 2.75 7.45
C VAL A 113 4.12 2.18 8.80
N THR A 114 2.82 2.22 9.06
CA THR A 114 2.18 1.59 10.22
C THR A 114 1.28 0.47 9.71
N LEU A 115 1.56 -0.77 10.10
CA LEU A 115 0.75 -1.92 9.70
C LEU A 115 -0.40 -2.13 10.68
N ASP A 116 -1.61 -2.30 10.14
CA ASP A 116 -2.78 -2.70 10.90
C ASP A 116 -2.93 -4.22 10.91
N ASN A 117 -2.65 -4.86 9.76
CA ASN A 117 -2.69 -6.31 9.60
C ASN A 117 -1.66 -6.77 8.56
N SER A 118 -1.10 -7.96 8.79
CA SER A 118 -0.34 -8.71 7.80
C SER A 118 -0.63 -10.19 7.99
N SER A 119 -0.99 -10.90 6.94
CA SER A 119 -1.25 -12.34 7.01
C SER A 119 -0.87 -13.03 5.71
N VAL A 120 -0.23 -14.19 5.83
CA VAL A 120 0.13 -15.01 4.67
C VAL A 120 -0.86 -16.16 4.51
N SER A 121 -1.38 -16.35 3.31
CA SER A 121 -2.27 -17.46 2.95
C SER A 121 -1.80 -18.10 1.65
N GLY A 122 -1.23 -19.30 1.74
CA GLY A 122 -0.56 -19.92 0.61
C GLY A 122 0.71 -19.14 0.24
N GLU A 123 0.75 -18.61 -0.97
CA GLU A 123 1.86 -17.79 -1.49
C GLU A 123 1.54 -16.28 -1.47
N GLU A 124 0.32 -15.91 -1.07
CA GLU A 124 -0.16 -14.53 -1.08
C GLU A 124 0.03 -13.88 0.29
N LEU A 125 0.37 -12.60 0.28
CA LEU A 125 0.40 -11.73 1.46
C LEU A 125 -0.77 -10.74 1.38
N SER A 126 -1.69 -10.81 2.33
CA SER A 126 -2.66 -9.73 2.57
C SER A 126 -2.10 -8.78 3.62
N VAL A 127 -1.99 -7.50 3.28
CA VAL A 127 -1.42 -6.47 4.16
C VAL A 127 -2.23 -5.19 4.08
N SER A 128 -2.51 -4.61 5.24
CA SER A 128 -3.17 -3.32 5.37
C SER A 128 -2.49 -2.43 6.38
N GLY A 129 -2.62 -1.12 6.18
CA GLY A 129 -1.99 -0.15 7.05
C GLY A 129 -2.13 1.28 6.55
N SER A 130 -1.34 2.15 7.15
CA SER A 130 -1.23 3.56 6.80
C SER A 130 0.22 3.97 6.64
N PHE A 131 0.43 5.11 5.99
CA PHE A 131 1.75 5.71 5.86
C PHE A 131 1.70 7.23 5.89
N GLN A 132 2.85 7.82 6.21
CA GLN A 132 3.10 9.26 6.14
C GLN A 132 4.51 9.51 5.60
N THR A 133 4.68 10.60 4.87
CA THR A 133 5.98 10.99 4.30
C THR A 133 5.99 12.46 3.86
N GLN A 134 7.19 13.01 3.70
CA GLN A 134 7.45 14.25 2.98
C GLN A 134 8.17 13.95 1.68
N LEU A 135 7.66 14.49 0.59
CA LEU A 135 8.16 14.23 -0.76
C LEU A 135 8.85 15.46 -1.35
N GLY A 136 10.06 15.26 -1.86
CA GLY A 136 10.89 16.29 -2.49
C GLY A 136 11.39 15.88 -3.87
N THR A 137 11.89 16.85 -4.64
CA THR A 137 12.50 16.59 -5.95
C THR A 137 13.96 16.13 -5.79
N SER A 138 14.55 15.61 -6.86
CA SER A 138 15.95 15.17 -6.85
C SER A 138 16.58 15.28 -8.22
N ASP A 139 17.76 15.90 -8.30
CA ASP A 139 18.57 16.01 -9.52
C ASP A 139 19.40 14.75 -9.80
N ASN A 140 19.50 13.85 -8.84
CA ASN A 140 20.37 12.67 -8.90
C ASN A 140 19.66 11.37 -8.53
N TYR A 141 18.38 11.27 -8.93
CA TYR A 141 17.57 10.07 -8.85
C TYR A 141 17.37 9.53 -7.42
N GLY A 142 17.08 10.42 -6.49
CA GLY A 142 16.69 10.05 -5.14
C GLY A 142 17.84 9.91 -4.16
N ARG A 143 19.07 10.28 -4.54
CA ARG A 143 20.23 10.27 -3.63
C ARG A 143 20.23 11.48 -2.71
N ASP A 144 20.03 12.67 -3.28
CA ASP A 144 19.84 13.91 -2.54
C ASP A 144 18.42 14.40 -2.83
N ILE A 145 17.63 14.61 -1.77
CA ILE A 145 16.24 15.02 -1.86
C ILE A 145 16.13 16.48 -1.41
N ASP A 146 15.58 17.33 -2.29
CA ASP A 146 15.26 18.70 -1.95
C ASP A 146 13.89 18.75 -1.24
N LEU A 147 13.93 18.92 0.09
CA LEU A 147 12.77 19.07 0.96
C LEU A 147 12.58 20.54 1.42
N THR A 148 13.07 21.52 0.66
CA THR A 148 12.85 22.94 0.99
C THR A 148 11.38 23.36 0.86
N GLU A 149 10.67 22.78 -0.10
CA GLU A 149 9.22 22.92 -0.31
C GLU A 149 8.56 21.53 -0.41
N PRO A 150 8.46 20.79 0.71
CA PRO A 150 8.04 19.40 0.68
C PRO A 150 6.55 19.27 0.38
N MET A 151 6.20 18.23 -0.39
CA MET A 151 4.84 17.75 -0.53
C MET A 151 4.53 16.80 0.63
N GLU A 152 3.66 17.23 1.53
CA GLU A 152 3.14 16.37 2.60
C GLU A 152 2.17 15.34 2.01
N MET A 153 2.39 14.07 2.34
CA MET A 153 1.54 12.99 1.89
C MET A 153 1.32 11.96 2.99
N GLN A 154 0.06 11.59 3.17
CA GLN A 154 -0.35 10.48 4.00
C GLN A 154 -1.29 9.57 3.21
N GLY A 155 -1.46 8.34 3.66
CA GLY A 155 -2.41 7.45 3.03
C GLY A 155 -2.63 6.16 3.77
N SER A 156 -3.55 5.35 3.24
CA SER A 156 -3.85 4.00 3.69
C SER A 156 -3.84 3.04 2.52
N PHE A 157 -3.60 1.76 2.82
CA PHE A 157 -3.64 0.69 1.85
C PHE A 157 -4.29 -0.55 2.44
N ASP A 158 -4.99 -1.30 1.59
CA ASP A 158 -5.52 -2.63 1.86
C ASP A 158 -5.35 -3.45 0.58
N VAL A 159 -4.37 -4.36 0.60
CA VAL A 159 -3.89 -5.03 -0.62
C VAL A 159 -3.56 -6.50 -0.37
N THR A 160 -3.63 -7.28 -1.45
CA THR A 160 -3.11 -8.64 -1.54
C THR A 160 -2.03 -8.70 -2.62
N LEU A 161 -0.87 -9.23 -2.25
CA LEU A 161 0.34 -9.32 -3.08
C LEU A 161 0.68 -10.78 -3.40
N GLY A 162 1.04 -11.04 -4.65
CA GLY A 162 1.63 -12.31 -5.08
C GLY A 162 3.12 -12.39 -4.75
N PRO A 163 3.71 -13.60 -4.72
CA PRO A 163 5.14 -13.76 -4.47
C PRO A 163 5.97 -13.14 -5.59
N VAL A 164 7.22 -12.78 -5.30
CA VAL A 164 8.20 -12.44 -6.34
C VAL A 164 8.42 -13.65 -7.25
N GLU A 165 8.33 -13.45 -8.57
CA GLU A 165 8.60 -14.48 -9.58
C GLU A 165 10.09 -14.66 -9.89
#